data_AF-A0A2G6CEJ1-F1
#
_entry.id   AF-A0A2G6CEJ1-F1
#
_cell.length_a   1.000
_cell.length_b   1.000
_cell.length_c   1.000
_cell.angle_alpha   90.00
_cell.angle_beta   90.00
_cell.angle_gamma   90.00
#
_symmetry.space_group_name_H-M   'P 1'
#
loop_
_entity.id
_entity.type
_entity.pdbx_description
1 polymer ?
#
loop_
_entity_poly.entity_id
_entity_poly.type
_entity_poly.pdbx_seq_one_letter_code
_entity_poly.pdbx_strand_id
1 'polypeptide(L)'
;MNEYDSSKMGDVLGDSHGMEVTTNIDEADVLIMNTCSIREKAQEKVFSELGRWRKLKEKNPDLVIGVGGCVASQEGDSIQKRAPYVDMIFGPQTLHRLPELYDESTKQKAVKPKNR
;
A
#
# COMPACT_ATOMS: atom_id res chain seq x y z
N MET A 1 3.61 8.40 14.13
CA MET A 1 3.58 7.23 13.23
C MET A 1 3.44 6.01 14.14
N ASN A 2 2.63 5.00 13.80
CA ASN A 2 2.60 3.80 14.63
C ASN A 2 3.77 2.89 14.20
N GLU A 3 4.92 3.08 14.85
CA GLU A 3 6.16 2.34 14.56
C GLU A 3 5.97 0.83 14.76
N TYR A 4 5.18 0.44 15.74
CA TYR A 4 4.88 -0.97 16.02
C TYR A 4 4.16 -1.65 14.85
N ASP A 5 3.07 -1.06 14.37
CA ASP A 5 2.32 -1.61 13.22
C ASP A 5 3.21 -1.67 11.97
N SER A 6 4.07 -0.66 11.80
CA SER A 6 4.97 -0.57 10.63
C SER A 6 6.06 -1.64 10.66
N SER A 7 6.67 -1.87 11.84
CA SER A 7 7.59 -2.99 12.05
C SER A 7 6.90 -4.32 11.78
N LYS A 8 5.67 -4.49 12.29
CA LYS A 8 4.95 -5.76 12.14
C LYS A 8 4.60 -6.08 10.69
N MET A 9 4.34 -5.07 9.87
CA MET A 9 4.15 -5.24 8.42
C MET A 9 5.43 -5.72 7.74
N GLY A 10 6.58 -5.16 8.13
CA GLY A 10 7.89 -5.63 7.69
C GLY A 10 8.11 -7.10 8.06
N ASP A 11 7.91 -7.47 9.32
CA ASP A 11 8.09 -8.85 9.80
C ASP A 11 7.20 -9.84 9.02
N VAL A 12 5.91 -9.52 8.86
CA VAL A 12 4.95 -10.41 8.21
C VAL A 12 5.28 -10.64 6.73
N LEU A 13 5.73 -9.60 6.02
CA LEU A 13 6.17 -9.73 4.63
C LEU A 13 7.55 -10.40 4.52
N GLY A 14 8.45 -10.13 5.46
CA GLY A 14 9.73 -10.82 5.56
C GLY A 14 9.58 -12.32 5.78
N ASP A 15 8.77 -12.72 6.75
CA ASP A 15 8.52 -14.13 7.09
C ASP A 15 7.85 -14.90 5.94
N SER A 16 6.98 -14.26 5.17
CA SER A 16 6.18 -14.92 4.12
C SER A 16 6.83 -14.88 2.73
N HIS A 17 7.50 -13.78 2.38
CA HIS A 17 8.00 -13.52 1.02
C HIS A 17 9.50 -13.21 0.98
N GLY A 18 10.20 -13.25 2.12
CA GLY A 18 11.63 -12.94 2.20
C GLY A 18 11.97 -11.47 1.93
N MET A 19 11.01 -10.57 2.13
CA MET A 19 11.20 -9.13 1.90
C MET A 19 11.99 -8.48 3.03
N GLU A 20 12.77 -7.46 2.68
CA GLU A 20 13.52 -6.65 3.63
C GLU A 20 13.06 -5.19 3.59
N VAL A 21 13.10 -4.53 4.75
CA VAL A 21 12.75 -3.11 4.83
C VAL A 21 13.91 -2.27 4.26
N THR A 22 13.62 -1.49 3.23
CA THR A 22 14.57 -0.52 2.66
C THR A 22 14.17 0.92 2.99
N THR A 23 15.16 1.79 3.15
CA THR A 23 14.96 3.25 3.22
C THR A 23 15.03 3.89 1.83
N ASN A 24 15.48 3.15 0.81
CA ASN A 24 15.53 3.63 -0.56
C ASN A 24 14.21 3.30 -1.27
N ILE A 25 13.42 4.34 -1.56
CA ILE A 25 12.12 4.18 -2.20
C ILE A 25 12.22 3.63 -3.63
N ASP A 26 13.34 3.85 -4.32
CA ASP A 26 13.56 3.40 -5.69
C ASP A 26 13.92 1.90 -5.78
N GLU A 27 14.33 1.29 -4.67
CA GLU A 27 14.64 -0.15 -4.57
C GLU A 27 13.44 -0.96 -4.05
N ALA A 28 12.36 -0.30 -3.63
CA ALA A 28 11.24 -0.99 -3.00
C ALA A 28 10.37 -1.72 -4.04
N ASP A 29 10.08 -3.00 -3.78
CA ASP A 29 9.05 -3.76 -4.50
C ASP A 29 7.63 -3.43 -4.00
N VAL A 30 7.52 -3.03 -2.73
CA VAL A 30 6.26 -2.71 -2.06
C VAL A 30 6.41 -1.41 -1.27
N LEU A 31 5.50 -0.46 -1.52
CA LEU A 31 5.35 0.75 -0.74
C LEU A 31 4.05 0.70 0.07
N ILE A 32 4.15 0.85 1.39
CA ILE A 32 3.00 0.80 2.29
C ILE A 32 2.89 2.11 3.08
N MET A 33 1.73 2.76 2.98
CA MET A 33 1.41 3.95 3.75
C MET A 33 0.56 3.59 4.96
N ASN A 34 1.15 3.63 6.15
CA ASN A 34 0.41 3.39 7.39
C ASN A 34 -0.21 4.67 7.95
N THR A 35 -1.52 4.68 8.16
CA THR A 35 -2.28 5.85 8.63
C THR A 35 -2.96 5.56 9.97
N CYS A 36 -2.76 6.42 10.97
CA CYS A 36 -3.30 6.19 12.33
C CYS A 36 -4.33 7.24 12.79
N SER A 37 -4.83 8.09 11.88
CA SER A 37 -5.73 9.20 12.22
C SER A 37 -6.77 9.40 11.13
N ILE A 38 -8.02 9.60 11.51
CA ILE A 38 -9.13 9.86 10.58
C ILE A 38 -9.39 11.35 10.31
N ARG A 39 -8.44 12.22 10.68
CA ARG A 39 -8.59 13.67 10.51
C ARG A 39 -8.50 14.03 9.01
N GLU A 40 -9.25 15.04 8.59
CA GLU A 40 -9.24 15.57 7.21
C GLU A 40 -7.82 15.84 6.69
N LYS A 41 -6.98 16.53 7.47
CA LYS A 41 -5.57 16.77 7.11
C LYS A 41 -4.74 15.48 6.90
N ALA A 42 -5.10 14.38 7.56
CA ALA A 42 -4.44 13.10 7.34
C ALA A 42 -4.85 12.52 5.98
N GLN A 43 -6.12 12.63 5.61
CA GLN A 43 -6.63 12.21 4.30
C GLN A 43 -5.95 13.00 3.17
N GLU A 44 -5.86 14.33 3.28
CA GLU A 44 -5.18 15.17 2.29
C GLU A 44 -3.71 14.75 2.08
N LYS A 45 -3.00 14.45 3.17
CA LYS A 45 -1.62 13.96 3.12
C LYS A 45 -1.51 12.62 2.41
N VAL A 46 -2.44 11.69 2.67
CA VAL A 46 -2.48 10.39 1.98
C VAL A 46 -2.57 10.59 0.47
N PHE A 47 -3.53 11.40 0.00
CA PHE A 47 -3.68 11.64 -1.43
C PHE A 47 -2.49 12.37 -2.06
N SER A 48 -1.88 13.31 -1.32
CA SER A 48 -0.68 14.01 -1.78
C SER A 48 0.50 13.05 -2.00
N GLU A 49 0.75 12.17 -1.03
CA GLU A 49 1.83 11.18 -1.11
C GLU A 49 1.55 10.09 -2.16
N LEU A 50 0.30 9.61 -2.26
CA LEU A 50 -0.11 8.69 -3.33
C LEU A 50 0.15 9.27 -4.73
N GLY A 51 -0.06 10.58 -4.91
CA GLY A 51 0.28 11.27 -6.15
C GLY A 51 1.77 11.24 -6.50
N ARG A 52 2.65 11.20 -5.49
CA ARG A 52 4.10 11.02 -5.68
C ARG A 52 4.44 9.59 -6.07
N TRP A 53 3.88 8.62 -5.35
CA TRP A 53 4.12 7.19 -5.60
C TRP A 53 3.59 6.72 -6.95
N ARG A 54 2.52 7.35 -7.47
CA ARG A 54 2.05 7.12 -8.84
C ARG A 54 3.19 7.23 -9.86
N LYS A 55 4.04 8.25 -9.74
CA LYS A 55 5.17 8.47 -10.66
C LYS A 55 6.22 7.36 -10.56
N LEU A 56 6.41 6.78 -9.37
CA LEU A 56 7.30 5.63 -9.17
C LEU A 56 6.72 4.38 -9.83
N LYS A 57 5.42 4.16 -9.67
CA LYS A 57 4.73 3.03 -10.32
C LYS A 57 4.63 3.16 -11.83
N GLU A 58 4.58 4.38 -12.36
CA GLU A 58 4.70 4.62 -13.81
C GLU A 58 6.09 4.24 -14.35
N LYS A 59 7.15 4.34 -13.53
CA LYS A 59 8.51 3.88 -13.88
C LYS A 59 8.69 2.39 -13.68
N ASN A 60 8.13 1.84 -12.60
CA ASN A 60 8.14 0.43 -12.26
C ASN A 60 6.70 -0.09 -12.11
N PRO A 61 6.08 -0.64 -13.18
CA PRO A 61 4.72 -1.17 -13.13
C PRO A 61 4.54 -2.33 -12.12
N ASP A 62 5.63 -3.04 -11.81
CA ASP A 62 5.62 -4.16 -10.88
C ASP A 62 5.55 -3.69 -9.42
N LEU A 63 5.90 -2.43 -9.13
CA LEU A 63 5.78 -1.82 -7.80
C LEU A 63 4.36 -1.94 -7.25
N VAL A 64 4.25 -2.51 -6.05
CA VAL A 64 2.97 -2.65 -5.33
C VAL A 64 2.79 -1.49 -4.37
N ILE A 65 1.61 -0.87 -4.36
CA ILE A 65 1.26 0.24 -3.47
C ILE A 65 0.13 -0.21 -2.54
N GLY A 66 0.37 -0.10 -1.23
CA GLY A 66 -0.60 -0.38 -0.17
C GLY A 66 -0.90 0.85 0.69
N VAL A 67 -2.15 0.97 1.15
CA VAL A 67 -2.56 1.95 2.16
C VAL A 67 -3.22 1.22 3.33
N GLY A 68 -2.67 1.42 4.51
CA GLY A 68 -3.06 0.75 5.75
C GLY A 68 -3.62 1.71 6.80
N GLY A 69 -4.41 1.15 7.72
CA GLY A 69 -4.81 1.81 8.96
C GLY A 69 -6.12 2.60 8.88
N CYS A 70 -6.33 3.55 9.80
CA CYS A 70 -7.66 4.13 10.03
C CYS A 70 -8.21 4.93 8.84
N VAL A 71 -7.36 5.67 8.11
CA VAL A 71 -7.81 6.37 6.89
C VAL A 71 -8.19 5.36 5.82
N ALA A 72 -7.41 4.30 5.66
CA ALA A 72 -7.67 3.25 4.68
C ALA A 72 -9.04 2.59 4.92
N SER A 73 -9.40 2.34 6.19
CA SER A 73 -10.71 1.78 6.55
C SER A 73 -11.88 2.72 6.27
N GLN A 74 -11.72 4.02 6.46
CA GLN A 74 -12.81 4.98 6.28
C GLN A 74 -12.94 5.48 4.83
N GLU A 75 -11.81 5.69 4.16
CA GLU A 75 -11.73 6.30 2.83
C GLU A 75 -11.46 5.27 1.73
N GLY A 76 -11.57 3.96 2.00
CA GLY A 76 -11.24 2.90 1.06
C GLY A 76 -11.87 3.10 -0.33
N ASP A 77 -13.16 3.39 -0.37
CA ASP A 77 -13.89 3.66 -1.63
C ASP A 77 -13.37 4.90 -2.36
N SER A 78 -13.02 5.95 -1.62
CA SER A 78 -12.48 7.21 -2.14
C SER A 78 -11.08 6.98 -2.72
N ILE A 79 -10.25 6.21 -2.01
CA ILE A 79 -8.91 5.80 -2.46
C ILE A 79 -9.02 4.97 -3.74
N GLN A 80 -9.89 3.96 -3.79
CA GLN A 80 -10.07 3.13 -5.00
C GLN A 80 -10.51 3.97 -6.22
N LYS A 81 -11.41 4.94 -6.02
CA LYS A 81 -11.91 5.81 -7.10
C LYS A 81 -10.85 6.81 -7.57
N ARG A 82 -10.15 7.48 -6.64
CA ARG A 82 -9.23 8.59 -6.93
C ARG A 82 -7.80 8.13 -7.22
N ALA A 83 -7.40 7.00 -6.64
CA ALA A 83 -6.08 6.41 -6.75
C ALA A 83 -6.19 4.93 -7.16
N PRO A 84 -6.72 4.63 -8.37
CA PRO A 84 -6.91 3.25 -8.85
C PRO A 84 -5.61 2.47 -9.08
N TYR A 85 -4.46 3.12 -8.90
CA TYR A 85 -3.12 2.54 -8.92
C TYR A 85 -2.67 2.01 -7.54
N VAL A 86 -3.46 2.21 -6.48
CA VAL A 86 -3.28 1.53 -5.19
C VAL A 86 -3.76 0.09 -5.34
N ASP A 87 -2.92 -0.88 -4.99
CA ASP A 87 -3.24 -2.30 -5.16
C ASP A 87 -3.82 -2.93 -3.89
N MET A 88 -3.46 -2.42 -2.71
CA MET A 88 -3.89 -2.97 -1.43
C MET A 88 -4.44 -1.89 -0.51
N ILE A 89 -5.59 -2.16 0.11
CA ILE A 89 -6.20 -1.32 1.14
C ILE A 89 -6.57 -2.23 2.29
N PHE A 90 -6.10 -1.90 3.50
CA PHE A 90 -6.33 -2.74 4.67
C PHE A 90 -6.48 -1.93 5.95
N GLY A 91 -7.23 -2.46 6.91
CA GLY A 91 -7.48 -1.81 8.19
C GLY A 91 -6.36 -2.02 9.21
N PRO A 92 -6.42 -1.30 10.35
CA PRO A 92 -5.38 -1.37 11.38
C PRO A 92 -5.23 -2.76 12.04
N GLN A 93 -6.27 -3.61 11.98
CA GLN A 93 -6.27 -4.94 12.61
C GLN A 93 -6.06 -6.09 11.62
N THR A 94 -5.78 -5.80 10.36
CA THR A 94 -5.68 -6.82 9.29
C THR A 94 -4.26 -7.00 8.77
N LEU A 95 -3.24 -6.64 9.56
CA LEU A 95 -1.82 -6.76 9.17
C LEU A 95 -1.44 -8.22 8.84
N HIS A 96 -2.02 -9.19 9.55
CA HIS A 96 -1.79 -10.61 9.30
C HIS A 96 -2.26 -11.07 7.91
N ARG A 97 -3.15 -10.32 7.26
CA ARG A 97 -3.63 -10.61 5.90
C ARG A 97 -2.78 -9.94 4.82
N LEU A 98 -1.80 -9.13 5.20
CA LEU A 98 -0.94 -8.42 4.25
C LEU A 98 -0.25 -9.35 3.23
N PRO A 99 0.21 -10.57 3.58
CA PRO A 99 0.76 -11.52 2.61
C PRO A 99 -0.27 -11.95 1.57
N GLU A 100 -1.50 -12.28 2.00
CA GLU A 100 -2.58 -12.68 1.10
C GLU A 100 -2.96 -11.53 0.14
N LEU A 101 -3.07 -10.31 0.68
CA LEU A 101 -3.39 -9.12 -0.11
C LEU A 101 -2.29 -8.81 -1.13
N TYR A 102 -1.02 -9.05 -0.77
CA TYR A 102 0.10 -8.91 -1.67
C TYR A 102 0.00 -9.92 -2.82
N ASP A 103 -0.24 -11.19 -2.52
CA ASP A 103 -0.45 -12.23 -3.54
C ASP A 103 -1.62 -11.92 -4.47
N GLU A 104 -2.74 -11.45 -3.93
CA GLU A 104 -3.90 -11.05 -4.73
C GLU A 104 -3.54 -9.88 -5.65
N SER A 105 -2.77 -8.92 -5.16
CA SER A 105 -2.34 -7.75 -5.93
C SER A 105 -1.45 -8.13 -7.12
N THR A 106 -0.49 -9.03 -6.92
CA THR A 106 0.43 -9.47 -7.97
C THR A 106 -0.27 -10.36 -9.00
N LYS A 107 -1.19 -11.23 -8.56
CA LYS A 107 -2.05 -12.04 -9.45
C LYS A 107 -2.98 -11.17 -10.28
N GLN A 108 -3.61 -10.15 -9.70
CA GLN A 108 -4.46 -9.22 -10.44
C GLN A 108 -3.69 -8.46 -11.53
N LYS A 109 -2.42 -8.13 -11.30
CA LYS A 109 -1.55 -7.56 -12.35
C LYS A 109 -1.28 -8.55 -13.48
N ALA A 110 -1.08 -9.84 -13.17
CA ALA A 110 -0.92 -10.88 -14.18
C ALA A 110 -2.19 -11.11 -15.01
N VAL A 111 -3.37 -10.72 -14.49
CA VAL A 111 -4.69 -10.95 -15.13
C VAL A 111 -5.26 -9.69 -15.80
N LYS A 112 -4.74 -8.47 -15.55
CA LYS A 112 -5.31 -7.26 -16.16
C LYS A 112 -5.03 -7.19 -17.68
N PRO A 113 -6.07 -7.14 -18.53
CA PRO A 113 -5.92 -7.16 -19.98
C PRO A 113 -5.44 -5.81 -20.52
N LYS A 114 -4.73 -5.89 -21.65
CA LYS A 114 -4.46 -4.77 -22.58
C LYS A 114 -5.73 -3.93 -22.76
N ASN A 115 -5.56 -2.61 -22.67
CA ASN A 115 -6.54 -1.55 -22.94
C ASN A 115 -7.47 -1.19 -21.78
N ARG A 116 -7.11 -0.11 -21.09
CA ARG A 116 -8.06 0.82 -20.48
C ARG A 116 -7.73 2.22 -20.98
#